data_AF-A0A852WC59-F1
#
_entry.id   AF-A0A852WC59-F1
#
_cell.length_a   1.000
_cell.length_b   1.000
_cell.length_c   1.000
_cell.angle_alpha   90.00
_cell.angle_beta   90.00
_cell.angle_gamma   90.00
#
_symmetry.space_group_name_H-M   'P 1'
#
loop_
_entity.id
_entity.type
_entity.pdbx_description
1 polymer ?
#
loop_
_entity_poly.entity_id
_entity_poly.type
_entity_poly.pdbx_seq_one_letter_code
_entity_poly.pdbx_strand_id
1 'polypeptide(L)'
;MARPGTLDRVSAAVAAAGAVVVGGWFVVTGVQIEMVGAPGRGPLDRAFPFLLAATAVAVFGLMAWRSWRAADRADAAAPPVPAPVVLPAPLPGAPTTPASPVAVRVVPDLSAEGRDRLAHTVAVLERAGVLPSGVVEPDALAGGVADHGEPVTTGAVLGALGEAGPDGWDALLALLPTWAEQDPAEHAAALDRLAGPDHRVAVAGASVEVDGTVVAVVTTGHPKALDPGPFAAAARALRDRGAPRIAWLWTDQVLWLATPSVSPAELNDLLDQPVYELWEWADEARG
;
A
#
# COMPACT_ATOMS: atom_id res chain seq x y z
N MET A 1 23.65 -19.65 15.05
CA MET A 1 22.33 -19.31 15.61
C MET A 1 22.34 -17.84 15.99
N ALA A 2 21.59 -17.00 15.27
CA ALA A 2 21.35 -15.63 15.72
C ALA A 2 20.42 -15.69 16.94
N ARG A 3 20.65 -14.86 17.96
CA ARG A 3 19.83 -14.86 19.18
C ARG A 3 18.39 -14.45 18.83
N PRO A 4 17.37 -14.93 19.57
CA PRO A 4 16.03 -14.33 19.55
C PRO A 4 16.13 -12.79 19.66
N GLY A 5 15.29 -12.05 18.93
CA GLY A 5 15.31 -10.59 18.91
C GLY A 5 16.33 -9.93 17.96
N THR A 6 17.12 -10.71 17.18
CA THR A 6 18.07 -10.12 16.22
C THR A 6 17.36 -9.36 15.08
N LEU A 7 16.23 -9.88 14.57
CA LEU A 7 15.43 -9.21 13.53
C LEU A 7 14.77 -7.92 14.04
N ASP A 8 14.29 -7.92 15.28
CA ASP A 8 13.69 -6.73 15.92
C ASP A 8 14.73 -5.65 16.24
N ARG A 9 15.97 -6.05 16.53
CA ARG A 9 17.09 -5.12 16.69
C ARG A 9 17.56 -4.55 15.34
N VAL A 10 17.46 -5.32 14.26
CA VAL A 10 17.72 -4.83 12.90
C VAL A 10 16.62 -3.87 12.45
N SER A 11 15.34 -4.16 12.71
CA SER A 11 14.24 -3.24 12.39
C SER A 11 14.32 -1.94 13.20
N ALA A 12 14.70 -2.01 14.49
CA ALA A 12 14.98 -0.84 15.32
C ALA A 12 16.15 0.00 14.75
N ALA A 13 17.21 -0.64 14.28
CA ALA A 13 18.36 0.04 13.67
C ALA A 13 18.00 0.69 12.33
N VAL A 14 17.19 0.02 11.50
CA VAL A 14 16.70 0.56 10.22
C VAL A 14 15.76 1.74 10.46
N ALA A 15 14.85 1.66 11.44
CA ALA A 15 13.98 2.76 11.82
C ALA A 15 14.77 3.97 12.37
N ALA A 16 15.80 3.73 13.19
CA ALA A 16 16.68 4.78 13.69
C ALA A 16 17.49 5.44 12.56
N ALA A 17 17.99 4.66 11.61
CA ALA A 17 18.66 5.19 10.42
C ALA A 17 17.70 5.99 9.53
N GLY A 18 16.46 5.52 9.36
CA GLY A 18 15.40 6.24 8.66
C GLY A 18 15.08 7.58 9.30
N ALA A 19 15.01 7.66 10.64
CA ALA A 19 14.80 8.90 11.37
C ALA A 19 15.92 9.93 11.08
N VAL A 20 17.17 9.48 11.02
CA VAL A 20 18.32 10.35 10.76
C VAL A 20 18.33 10.83 9.31
N VAL A 21 18.04 9.95 8.35
CA VAL A 21 18.03 10.30 6.92
C VAL A 21 16.87 11.23 6.59
N VAL A 22 15.64 10.87 6.99
CA VAL A 22 14.42 11.65 6.68
C VAL A 22 14.40 12.95 7.49
N GLY A 23 14.69 12.90 8.79
CA GLY A 23 14.79 14.09 9.62
C GLY A 23 15.90 15.04 9.16
N GLY A 24 17.07 14.49 8.81
CA GLY A 24 18.18 15.25 8.25
C GLY A 24 17.83 15.92 6.92
N TRP A 25 17.11 15.23 6.03
CA TRP A 25 16.64 15.78 4.76
C TRP A 25 15.73 17.00 4.96
N PHE A 26 14.77 16.92 5.88
CA PHE A 26 13.87 18.05 6.17
C PHE A 26 14.59 19.25 6.80
N VAL A 27 15.59 19.00 7.66
CA VAL A 27 16.44 20.06 8.23
C VAL A 27 17.28 20.74 7.15
N VAL A 28 17.92 19.97 6.27
CA VAL A 28 18.70 20.51 5.14
C VAL A 28 17.80 21.31 4.19
N THR A 29 16.61 20.81 3.89
CA THR A 29 15.62 21.49 3.05
C THR A 29 15.17 22.80 3.69
N GLY A 30 14.88 22.80 5.00
CA GLY A 30 14.54 24.02 5.74
C GLY A 30 15.66 25.06 5.73
N VAL A 31 16.90 24.65 5.97
CA VAL A 31 18.08 25.54 5.95
C VAL A 31 18.33 26.10 4.55
N GLN A 32 18.21 25.29 3.49
CA GLN A 32 18.38 25.78 2.12
C GLN A 32 17.28 26.77 1.73
N ILE A 33 16.04 26.53 2.14
CA ILE A 33 14.92 27.46 1.93
C ILE A 33 15.15 28.79 2.65
N GLU A 34 15.75 28.76 3.84
CA GLU A 34 16.07 29.95 4.64
C GLU A 34 17.25 30.74 4.05
N MET A 35 18.30 30.05 3.56
CA MET A 35 19.48 30.67 2.94
C MET A 35 19.19 31.32 1.58
N VAL A 36 18.27 30.75 0.79
CA VAL A 36 17.91 31.29 -0.55
C VAL A 36 17.01 32.53 -0.44
N GLY A 37 16.44 32.81 0.73
CA GLY A 37 15.71 34.06 1.00
C GLY A 37 14.50 34.24 0.09
N ALA A 38 13.41 33.52 0.35
CA ALA A 38 12.13 33.74 -0.32
C ALA A 38 11.35 34.88 0.35
N PRO A 39 11.19 36.08 -0.27
CA PRO A 39 10.41 37.16 0.31
C PRO A 39 8.93 36.79 0.40
N GLY A 40 8.29 37.09 1.54
CA GLY A 40 6.84 36.96 1.73
C GLY A 40 6.36 35.74 2.52
N ARG A 41 7.24 34.81 2.94
CA ARG A 41 6.83 33.66 3.76
C ARG A 41 6.62 34.03 5.23
N GLY A 42 5.49 33.58 5.77
CA GLY A 42 5.12 33.77 7.17
C GLY A 42 5.98 32.91 8.13
N PRO A 43 5.89 33.13 9.44
CA PRO A 43 6.66 32.39 10.44
C PRO A 43 6.39 30.87 10.41
N LEU A 44 5.14 30.49 10.11
CA LEU A 44 4.71 29.09 10.01
C LEU A 44 5.33 28.36 8.82
N ASP A 45 5.44 28.99 7.66
CA ASP A 45 6.06 28.38 6.47
C ASP A 45 7.54 28.10 6.66
N ARG A 46 8.21 28.90 7.49
CA ARG A 46 9.62 28.69 7.86
C ARG A 46 9.78 27.56 8.87
N ALA A 47 8.82 27.42 9.79
CA ALA A 47 8.85 26.37 10.81
C ALA A 47 8.40 25.00 10.27
N PHE A 48 7.62 24.97 9.19
CA PHE A 48 6.99 23.76 8.64
C PHE A 48 7.97 22.61 8.35
N PRO A 49 9.15 22.82 7.71
CA PRO A 49 10.12 21.74 7.48
C PRO A 49 10.67 21.17 8.80
N PHE A 50 10.85 22.01 9.83
CA PHE A 50 11.33 21.59 11.14
C PHE A 50 10.26 20.84 11.94
N LEU A 51 8.98 21.20 11.77
CA LEU A 51 7.85 20.47 12.33
C LEU A 51 7.72 19.07 11.70
N LEU A 52 7.93 18.96 10.38
CA LEU A 52 7.99 17.66 9.70
C LEU A 52 9.19 16.83 10.16
N ALA A 53 10.36 17.45 10.33
CA ALA A 53 11.53 16.77 10.89
C ALA A 53 11.26 16.23 12.31
N ALA A 54 10.65 17.04 13.18
CA ALA A 54 10.28 16.62 14.53
C ALA A 54 9.24 15.49 14.52
N THR A 55 8.26 15.56 13.62
CA THR A 55 7.23 14.52 13.46
C THR A 55 7.84 13.20 12.96
N ALA A 56 8.73 13.26 11.97
CA ALA A 56 9.46 12.08 11.49
C ALA A 56 10.28 11.45 12.62
N VAL A 57 11.05 12.25 13.37
CA VAL A 57 11.83 11.75 14.52
C VAL A 57 10.92 11.13 15.58
N ALA A 58 9.75 11.71 15.86
CA ALA A 58 8.79 11.17 16.82
C ALA A 58 8.20 9.83 16.36
N VAL A 59 7.78 9.72 15.10
CA VAL A 59 7.19 8.49 14.53
C VAL A 59 8.22 7.37 14.47
N PHE A 60 9.39 7.62 13.90
CA PHE A 60 10.46 6.62 13.81
C PHE A 60 11.01 6.25 15.20
N GLY A 61 11.11 7.22 16.12
CA GLY A 61 11.49 6.97 17.51
C GLY A 61 10.48 6.08 18.25
N LEU A 62 9.18 6.30 18.03
CA LEU A 62 8.13 5.47 18.61
C LEU A 62 8.14 4.05 18.03
N MET A 63 8.37 3.90 16.72
CA MET A 63 8.53 2.61 16.06
C MET A 63 9.75 1.85 16.60
N ALA A 64 10.91 2.51 16.70
CA ALA A 64 12.13 1.92 17.25
C ALA A 64 11.96 1.51 18.72
N TRP A 65 11.24 2.30 19.52
CA TRP A 65 10.94 1.97 20.91
C TRP A 65 9.99 0.77 21.03
N ARG A 66 8.98 0.68 20.15
CA ARG A 66 8.04 -0.46 20.11
C ARG A 66 8.73 -1.76 19.70
N SER A 67 9.59 -1.71 18.69
CA SER A 67 10.36 -2.89 18.27
C SER A 67 11.38 -3.32 19.33
N TRP A 68 12.01 -2.36 20.02
CA TRP A 68 12.93 -2.66 21.12
C TRP A 68 12.21 -3.31 22.31
N ARG A 69 11.02 -2.83 22.69
CA ARG A 69 10.19 -3.50 23.71
C ARG A 69 9.69 -4.87 23.30
N ALA A 70 9.47 -5.12 22.01
CA ALA A 70 9.13 -6.45 21.52
C ALA A 70 10.33 -7.42 21.67
N ALA A 71 11.54 -6.95 21.37
CA ALA A 71 12.77 -7.71 21.57
C ALA A 71 13.01 -8.07 23.06
N ASP A 72 12.81 -7.13 23.98
CA ASP A 72 12.98 -7.37 25.42
C ASP A 72 11.97 -8.41 25.97
N ARG A 73 10.74 -8.42 25.45
CA ARG A 73 9.74 -9.43 25.82
C ARG A 73 10.08 -10.80 25.25
N ALA A 74 10.63 -10.87 24.04
CA ALA A 74 11.11 -12.12 23.44
C ALA A 74 12.30 -12.71 24.22
N ASP A 75 13.21 -11.86 24.69
CA ASP A 75 14.34 -12.27 25.54
C ASP A 75 13.87 -12.76 26.93
N ALA A 76 12.83 -12.14 27.51
CA ALA A 76 12.26 -12.56 28.79
C ALA A 76 11.41 -13.84 28.72
N ALA A 77 10.87 -14.19 27.56
CA ALA A 77 10.01 -15.35 27.33
C ALA A 77 10.79 -16.62 26.87
N ALA A 78 12.10 -16.52 26.66
CA ALA A 78 12.91 -17.64 26.21
C ALA A 78 13.04 -18.71 27.32
N PRO A 79 12.72 -20.00 27.06
CA PRO A 79 12.91 -21.07 28.03
C PRO A 79 14.40 -21.29 28.32
N PRO A 80 14.78 -21.76 29.54
CA PRO A 80 16.17 -22.03 29.87
C PRO A 80 16.71 -23.12 28.93
N VAL A 81 17.84 -22.84 28.28
CA VAL A 81 18.52 -23.76 27.39
C VAL A 81 18.87 -25.04 28.18
N PRO A 82 18.41 -26.24 27.76
CA PRO A 82 18.80 -27.47 28.43
C PRO A 82 20.32 -27.67 28.28
N ALA A 83 20.96 -28.08 29.38
CA ALA A 83 22.40 -28.38 29.39
C ALA A 83 22.76 -29.37 28.27
N PRO A 84 23.90 -29.20 27.59
CA PRO A 84 24.27 -30.05 26.46
C PRO A 84 24.41 -31.51 26.91
N VAL A 85 23.55 -32.38 26.38
CA VAL A 85 23.70 -33.82 26.50
C VAL A 85 24.91 -34.22 25.66
N VAL A 86 25.99 -34.64 26.31
CA VAL A 86 27.16 -35.23 25.65
C VAL A 86 26.76 -36.62 25.15
N LEU A 87 26.46 -36.74 23.87
CA LEU A 87 26.27 -38.04 23.21
C LEU A 87 27.64 -38.66 22.88
N PRO A 88 27.83 -39.98 23.06
CA PRO A 88 29.06 -40.66 22.71
C PRO A 88 29.33 -40.58 21.20
N ALA A 89 30.61 -40.37 20.84
CA ALA A 89 31.05 -40.15 19.46
C ALA A 89 30.69 -41.32 18.54
N PRO A 90 30.23 -41.08 17.29
CA PRO A 90 30.01 -42.13 16.31
C PRO A 90 31.33 -42.62 15.69
N LEU A 91 31.36 -43.88 15.29
CA LEU A 91 32.45 -44.53 14.55
C LEU A 91 32.71 -43.85 13.19
N PRO A 92 33.97 -43.85 12.70
CA PRO A 92 34.33 -43.15 11.47
C PRO A 92 33.86 -43.93 10.23
N GLY A 93 33.00 -43.34 9.40
CA GLY A 93 32.73 -43.88 8.06
C GLY A 93 31.39 -43.59 7.36
N ALA A 94 30.46 -42.80 7.92
CA ALA A 94 29.20 -42.49 7.24
C ALA A 94 29.18 -41.05 6.67
N PRO A 95 28.89 -40.84 5.37
CA PRO A 95 28.62 -39.51 4.85
C PRO A 95 27.19 -39.11 5.26
N THR A 96 27.06 -38.23 6.24
CA THR A 96 25.81 -37.54 6.54
C THR A 96 25.94 -36.08 6.12
N THR A 97 25.40 -35.75 4.95
CA THR A 97 25.07 -34.38 4.60
C THR A 97 24.03 -33.88 5.61
N PRO A 98 24.27 -32.81 6.39
CA PRO A 98 23.23 -32.24 7.23
C PRO A 98 22.17 -31.62 6.31
N ALA A 99 20.95 -32.15 6.35
CA ALA A 99 19.81 -31.43 5.80
C ALA A 99 19.67 -30.12 6.58
N SER A 100 19.82 -28.99 5.90
CA SER A 100 19.59 -27.66 6.48
C SER A 100 18.21 -27.64 7.14
N PRO A 101 18.09 -27.12 8.37
CA PRO A 101 16.78 -26.96 9.00
C PRO A 101 15.97 -25.96 8.17
N VAL A 102 14.84 -26.43 7.63
CA VAL A 102 13.84 -25.57 7.00
C VAL A 102 13.39 -24.57 8.06
N ALA A 103 13.70 -23.29 7.87
CA ALA A 103 13.20 -22.23 8.72
C ALA A 103 11.68 -22.16 8.52
N VAL A 104 10.93 -22.63 9.51
CA VAL A 104 9.47 -22.46 9.54
C VAL A 104 9.21 -20.98 9.83
N ARG A 105 8.92 -20.20 8.78
CA ARG A 105 8.35 -18.85 8.92
C ARG A 105 6.98 -19.04 9.56
N VAL A 106 6.81 -18.61 10.81
CA VAL A 106 5.47 -18.50 11.40
C VAL A 106 4.80 -17.36 10.64
N VAL A 107 3.95 -17.70 9.69
CA VAL A 107 3.10 -16.74 8.98
C VAL A 107 2.13 -16.18 10.02
N PRO A 108 1.99 -14.84 10.15
CA PRO A 108 0.92 -14.28 10.97
C PRO A 108 -0.41 -14.85 10.50
N ASP A 109 -1.25 -15.32 11.41
CA ASP A 109 -2.58 -15.80 11.07
C ASP A 109 -3.60 -14.74 11.52
N LEU A 110 -4.64 -14.54 10.73
CA LEU A 110 -5.71 -13.61 11.08
C LEU A 110 -6.50 -14.16 12.27
N SER A 111 -6.97 -13.25 13.14
CA SER A 111 -7.93 -13.63 14.16
C SER A 111 -9.23 -14.13 13.52
N ALA A 112 -10.11 -14.78 14.29
CA ALA A 112 -11.44 -15.15 13.80
C ALA A 112 -12.22 -13.92 13.30
N GLU A 113 -12.13 -12.81 14.03
CA GLU A 113 -12.73 -11.53 13.63
C GLU A 113 -12.09 -10.97 12.35
N GLY A 114 -10.77 -11.07 12.21
CA GLY A 114 -10.05 -10.68 11.00
C GLY A 114 -10.48 -11.50 9.77
N ARG A 115 -10.69 -12.81 9.94
CA ARG A 115 -11.21 -13.68 8.87
C ARG A 115 -12.65 -13.34 8.49
N ASP A 116 -13.51 -13.09 9.48
CA ASP A 116 -14.89 -12.66 9.24
C ASP A 116 -14.91 -11.31 8.50
N ARG A 117 -14.04 -10.38 8.89
CA ARG A 117 -13.90 -9.07 8.22
C ARG A 117 -13.37 -9.20 6.80
N LEU A 118 -12.40 -10.08 6.57
CA LEU A 118 -11.88 -10.38 5.23
C LEU A 118 -12.99 -10.93 4.32
N ALA A 119 -13.74 -11.93 4.79
CA ALA A 119 -14.87 -12.50 4.05
C ALA A 119 -15.95 -11.45 3.76
N HIS A 120 -16.27 -10.60 4.73
CA HIS A 120 -17.21 -9.49 4.55
C HIS A 120 -16.72 -8.49 3.49
N THR A 121 -15.47 -8.05 3.55
CA THR A 121 -14.89 -7.10 2.60
C THR A 121 -14.94 -7.65 1.17
N VAL A 122 -14.49 -8.89 0.95
CA VAL A 122 -14.56 -9.53 -0.38
C VAL A 122 -16.00 -9.59 -0.87
N ALA A 123 -16.95 -10.02 -0.03
CA ALA A 123 -18.36 -10.11 -0.40
C ALA A 123 -19.00 -8.74 -0.73
N VAL A 124 -18.59 -7.67 -0.05
CA VAL A 124 -19.04 -6.31 -0.37
C VAL A 124 -18.46 -5.84 -1.69
N LEU A 125 -17.15 -6.05 -1.93
CA LEU A 125 -16.50 -5.65 -3.18
C LEU A 125 -17.06 -6.42 -4.40
N GLU A 126 -17.37 -7.72 -4.25
CA GLU A 126 -18.04 -8.49 -5.31
C GLU A 126 -19.45 -7.96 -5.59
N ARG A 127 -20.26 -7.72 -4.55
CA ARG A 127 -21.62 -7.19 -4.71
C ARG A 127 -21.64 -5.80 -5.33
N ALA A 128 -20.65 -4.98 -4.98
CA ALA A 128 -20.46 -3.65 -5.54
C ALA A 128 -19.87 -3.67 -6.96
N GLY A 129 -19.56 -4.84 -7.54
CA GLY A 129 -18.98 -4.93 -8.89
C GLY A 129 -17.54 -4.43 -8.98
N VAL A 130 -16.83 -4.32 -7.86
CA VAL A 130 -15.41 -3.98 -7.80
C VAL A 130 -14.54 -5.22 -8.05
N LEU A 131 -14.99 -6.37 -7.55
CA LEU A 131 -14.36 -7.67 -7.81
C LEU A 131 -15.29 -8.57 -8.63
N PRO A 132 -14.73 -9.43 -9.50
CA PRO A 132 -15.54 -10.43 -10.20
C PRO A 132 -16.06 -11.49 -9.23
N SER A 133 -17.35 -11.82 -9.34
CA SER A 133 -18.01 -12.74 -8.42
C SER A 133 -17.46 -14.16 -8.50
N GLY A 134 -17.11 -14.73 -7.34
CA GLY A 134 -16.69 -16.12 -7.21
C GLY A 134 -15.27 -16.41 -7.70
N VAL A 135 -14.49 -15.38 -8.03
CA VAL A 135 -13.08 -15.51 -8.44
C VAL A 135 -12.15 -15.43 -7.23
N VAL A 136 -12.49 -14.60 -6.24
CA VAL A 136 -11.64 -14.33 -5.09
C VAL A 136 -12.10 -15.16 -3.89
N GLU A 137 -11.25 -16.08 -3.44
CA GLU A 137 -11.49 -16.86 -2.23
C GLU A 137 -10.84 -16.18 -1.00
N PRO A 138 -11.62 -15.74 0.01
CA PRO A 138 -11.09 -15.05 1.19
C PRO A 138 -9.99 -15.84 1.93
N ASP A 139 -10.15 -17.15 2.08
CA ASP A 139 -9.20 -17.99 2.80
C ASP A 139 -7.84 -18.06 2.11
N ALA A 140 -7.80 -17.94 0.77
CA ALA A 140 -6.54 -17.90 0.01
C ALA A 140 -5.78 -16.58 0.23
N LEU A 141 -6.48 -15.49 0.56
CA LEU A 141 -5.89 -14.18 0.82
C LEU A 141 -5.47 -13.97 2.28
N ALA A 142 -5.94 -14.81 3.21
CA ALA A 142 -5.77 -14.59 4.65
C ALA A 142 -4.31 -14.35 5.06
N GLY A 143 -3.36 -15.10 4.49
CA GLY A 143 -1.93 -14.93 4.79
C GLY A 143 -1.35 -13.59 4.32
N GLY A 144 -1.73 -13.13 3.11
CA GLY A 144 -1.29 -11.83 2.60
C GLY A 144 -1.90 -10.67 3.39
N VAL A 145 -3.18 -10.78 3.73
CA VAL A 145 -3.87 -9.79 4.57
C VAL A 145 -3.28 -9.75 5.98
N ALA A 146 -2.90 -10.90 6.54
CA ALA A 146 -2.24 -10.97 7.84
C ALA A 146 -0.86 -10.28 7.86
N ASP A 147 -0.12 -10.32 6.74
CA ASP A 147 1.16 -9.60 6.59
C ASP A 147 0.95 -8.06 6.63
N HIS A 148 -0.23 -7.56 6.23
CA HIS A 148 -0.64 -6.15 6.40
C HIS A 148 -1.11 -5.82 7.82
N GLY A 149 -1.57 -6.82 8.58
CA GLY A 149 -1.97 -6.70 9.98
C GLY A 149 -3.47 -6.41 10.20
N GLU A 150 -3.86 -6.34 11.48
CA GLU A 150 -5.24 -6.05 11.90
C GLU A 150 -5.37 -4.58 12.39
N PRO A 151 -6.52 -3.91 12.15
CA PRO A 151 -7.75 -4.43 11.56
C PRO A 151 -7.65 -4.64 10.04
N VAL A 152 -8.44 -5.57 9.51
CA VAL A 152 -8.51 -5.83 8.06
C VAL A 152 -9.21 -4.66 7.37
N THR A 153 -8.48 -3.97 6.50
CA THR A 153 -8.99 -2.85 5.69
C THR A 153 -9.13 -3.24 4.22
N THR A 154 -9.85 -2.44 3.44
CA THR A 154 -9.96 -2.68 1.99
C THR A 154 -8.61 -2.54 1.31
N GLY A 155 -7.77 -1.59 1.74
CA GLY A 155 -6.40 -1.45 1.24
C GLY A 155 -5.55 -2.69 1.46
N ALA A 156 -5.67 -3.35 2.61
CA ALA A 156 -4.97 -4.61 2.90
C ALA A 156 -5.47 -5.77 2.02
N VAL A 157 -6.78 -5.88 1.79
CA VAL A 157 -7.37 -6.91 0.92
C VAL A 157 -6.93 -6.72 -0.53
N LEU A 158 -7.01 -5.50 -1.05
CA LEU A 158 -6.57 -5.20 -2.41
C LEU A 158 -5.06 -5.33 -2.56
N GLY A 159 -4.27 -4.92 -1.55
CA GLY A 159 -2.82 -5.13 -1.51
C GLY A 159 -2.45 -6.61 -1.66
N ALA A 160 -3.08 -7.48 -0.86
CA ALA A 160 -2.88 -8.93 -0.96
C ALA A 160 -3.28 -9.50 -2.34
N LEU A 161 -4.35 -8.97 -2.95
CA LEU A 161 -4.75 -9.33 -4.33
C LEU A 161 -3.72 -8.88 -5.38
N GLY A 162 -3.16 -7.68 -5.23
CA GLY A 162 -2.12 -7.17 -6.12
C GLY A 162 -0.85 -8.03 -6.09
N GLU A 163 -0.53 -8.63 -4.93
CA GLU A 163 0.64 -9.48 -4.76
C GLU A 163 0.41 -10.93 -5.20
N ALA A 164 -0.76 -11.50 -4.90
CA ALA A 164 -0.99 -12.94 -5.02
C ALA A 164 -2.41 -13.32 -5.48
N GLY A 165 -3.14 -12.41 -6.12
CA GLY A 165 -4.50 -12.64 -6.58
C GLY A 165 -4.60 -13.74 -7.65
N PRO A 166 -5.72 -14.48 -7.71
CA PRO A 166 -5.94 -15.53 -8.70
C PRO A 166 -6.24 -14.96 -10.09
N ASP A 167 -5.85 -15.65 -11.16
CA ASP A 167 -6.08 -15.20 -12.54
C ASP A 167 -7.51 -14.66 -12.77
N GLY A 168 -7.59 -13.45 -13.33
CA GLY A 168 -8.86 -12.77 -13.64
C GLY A 168 -9.43 -11.91 -12.51
N TRP A 169 -8.80 -11.84 -11.34
CA TRP A 169 -9.23 -10.97 -10.23
C TRP A 169 -9.32 -9.48 -10.63
N ASP A 170 -8.47 -9.04 -11.57
CA ASP A 170 -8.34 -7.65 -12.02
C ASP A 170 -9.29 -7.29 -13.20
N ALA A 171 -10.21 -8.19 -13.57
CA ALA A 171 -11.11 -7.97 -14.71
C ALA A 171 -11.98 -6.71 -14.56
N LEU A 172 -12.30 -6.32 -13.31
CA LEU A 172 -13.15 -5.16 -12.96
C LEU A 172 -12.40 -4.09 -12.16
N LEU A 173 -11.10 -4.25 -11.96
CA LEU A 173 -10.29 -3.44 -11.06
C LEU A 173 -8.95 -3.14 -11.73
N ALA A 174 -8.49 -1.90 -11.69
CA ALA A 174 -7.14 -1.55 -12.13
C ALA A 174 -6.28 -1.10 -10.95
N LEU A 175 -5.00 -1.41 -11.03
CA LEU A 175 -3.96 -1.04 -10.08
C LEU A 175 -2.92 -0.19 -10.81
N LEU A 176 -2.58 0.96 -10.24
CA LEU A 176 -1.55 1.85 -10.75
C LEU A 176 -0.58 2.25 -9.64
N PRO A 177 0.74 2.02 -9.80
CA PRO A 177 1.72 2.40 -8.79
C PRO A 177 1.87 3.92 -8.68
N THR A 178 1.79 4.45 -7.47
CA THR A 178 1.84 5.91 -7.23
C THR A 178 3.25 6.50 -7.30
N TRP A 179 4.27 5.67 -7.07
CA TRP A 179 5.69 6.06 -7.03
C TRP A 179 6.58 5.15 -7.90
N ALA A 180 6.33 5.17 -9.21
CA ALA A 180 7.11 4.45 -10.21
C ALA A 180 7.29 5.29 -11.48
N GLU A 181 8.10 4.81 -12.42
CA GLU A 181 8.07 5.36 -13.78
C GLU A 181 6.68 5.13 -14.37
N GLN A 182 6.06 6.20 -14.84
CA GLN A 182 4.66 6.18 -15.27
C GLN A 182 4.59 5.81 -16.75
N ASP A 183 3.78 4.80 -17.09
CA ASP A 183 3.51 4.43 -18.47
C ASP A 183 2.10 4.88 -18.89
N PRO A 184 1.98 5.94 -19.72
CA PRO A 184 0.69 6.39 -20.22
C PRO A 184 -0.09 5.31 -20.99
N ALA A 185 0.58 4.32 -21.58
CA ALA A 185 -0.08 3.22 -22.26
C ALA A 185 -0.79 2.28 -21.27
N GLU A 186 -0.16 1.98 -20.13
CA GLU A 186 -0.80 1.20 -19.05
C GLU A 186 -1.99 1.96 -18.46
N HIS A 187 -1.84 3.28 -18.26
CA HIS A 187 -2.92 4.13 -17.76
C HIS A 187 -4.12 4.15 -18.70
N ALA A 188 -3.86 4.29 -20.01
CA ALA A 188 -4.88 4.23 -21.04
C ALA A 188 -5.59 2.87 -21.08
N ALA A 189 -4.82 1.77 -21.03
CA ALA A 189 -5.37 0.42 -21.05
C ALA A 189 -6.27 0.14 -19.83
N ALA A 190 -5.87 0.59 -18.65
CA ALA A 190 -6.67 0.48 -17.43
C ALA A 190 -8.02 1.21 -17.58
N LEU A 191 -8.01 2.44 -18.09
CA LEU A 191 -9.21 3.23 -18.30
C LEU A 191 -10.09 2.67 -19.44
N ASP A 192 -9.50 2.21 -20.55
CA ASP A 192 -10.20 1.58 -21.68
C ASP A 192 -10.96 0.33 -21.20
N ARG A 193 -10.30 -0.50 -20.39
CA ARG A 193 -10.91 -1.69 -19.77
C ARG A 193 -12.12 -1.33 -18.90
N LEU A 194 -11.99 -0.33 -18.04
CA LEU A 194 -13.05 0.08 -17.12
C LEU A 194 -14.20 0.84 -17.80
N ALA A 195 -13.90 1.59 -18.87
CA ALA A 195 -14.90 2.33 -19.64
C ALA A 195 -15.88 1.39 -20.39
N GLY A 196 -15.45 0.16 -20.66
CA GLY A 196 -16.24 -0.83 -21.38
C GLY A 196 -16.06 -0.77 -22.90
N PRO A 197 -16.65 -1.72 -23.64
CA PRO A 197 -16.33 -1.97 -25.05
C PRO A 197 -16.77 -0.85 -26.01
N ASP A 198 -17.65 0.05 -25.57
CA ASP A 198 -18.23 1.12 -26.39
C ASP A 198 -17.41 2.42 -26.35
N HIS A 199 -16.40 2.48 -25.50
CA HIS A 199 -15.57 3.66 -25.29
C HIS A 199 -14.10 3.37 -25.62
N ARG A 200 -13.38 4.41 -26.01
CA ARG A 200 -11.94 4.38 -26.27
C ARG A 200 -11.21 5.44 -25.49
N VAL A 201 -10.15 5.05 -24.78
CA VAL A 201 -9.31 5.95 -23.99
C VAL A 201 -7.85 5.88 -24.41
N ALA A 202 -7.23 7.04 -24.64
CA ALA A 202 -5.79 7.18 -24.78
C ALA A 202 -5.27 8.26 -23.82
N VAL A 203 -4.11 8.01 -23.20
CA VAL A 203 -3.44 8.97 -22.32
C VAL A 203 -2.06 9.25 -22.92
N ALA A 204 -1.76 10.53 -23.16
CA ALA A 204 -0.52 10.95 -23.80
C ALA A 204 0.04 12.18 -23.07
N GLY A 205 0.99 11.93 -22.15
CA GLY A 205 1.60 12.97 -21.33
C GLY A 205 0.55 13.76 -20.55
N ALA A 206 0.44 15.05 -20.86
CA ALA A 206 -0.50 15.98 -20.23
C ALA A 206 -1.85 16.08 -20.96
N SER A 207 -2.26 15.05 -21.70
CA SER A 207 -3.53 15.03 -22.43
C SER A 207 -4.19 13.66 -22.37
N VAL A 208 -5.51 13.67 -22.44
CA VAL A 208 -6.34 12.48 -22.51
C VAL A 208 -7.25 12.59 -23.71
N GLU A 209 -7.36 11.54 -24.51
CA GLU A 209 -8.34 11.42 -25.57
C GLU A 209 -9.41 10.40 -25.17
N VAL A 210 -10.67 10.81 -25.21
CA VAL A 210 -11.84 9.93 -24.97
C VAL A 210 -12.76 10.02 -26.17
N ASP A 211 -12.98 8.89 -26.86
CA ASP A 211 -13.81 8.78 -28.06
C ASP A 211 -13.49 9.87 -29.11
N GLY A 212 -12.20 10.08 -29.41
CA GLY A 212 -11.74 11.08 -30.36
C GLY A 212 -11.68 12.52 -29.82
N THR A 213 -12.04 12.75 -28.56
CA THR A 213 -12.03 14.08 -27.95
C THR A 213 -10.83 14.27 -27.03
N VAL A 214 -9.94 15.19 -27.41
CA VAL A 214 -8.75 15.51 -26.63
C VAL A 214 -9.08 16.53 -25.53
N VAL A 215 -8.69 16.20 -24.31
CA VAL A 215 -8.75 17.03 -23.11
C VAL A 215 -7.32 17.31 -22.66
N ALA A 216 -6.91 18.58 -22.71
CA ALA A 216 -5.64 19.01 -22.13
C ALA A 216 -5.75 19.04 -20.60
N VAL A 217 -4.72 18.54 -19.94
CA VAL A 217 -4.66 18.40 -18.49
C VAL A 217 -3.43 19.12 -17.96
N VAL A 218 -3.58 19.84 -16.87
CA VAL A 218 -2.42 20.45 -16.20
C VAL A 218 -1.80 19.38 -15.31
N THR A 219 -0.63 18.89 -15.70
CA THR A 219 0.16 18.01 -14.82
C THR A 219 1.01 18.86 -13.89
N THR A 220 0.87 18.67 -12.58
CA THR A 220 1.60 19.44 -11.56
C THR A 220 2.67 18.62 -10.85
N GLY A 221 2.73 17.31 -11.14
CA GLY A 221 3.57 16.33 -10.44
C GLY A 221 5.00 16.17 -10.97
N HIS A 222 5.81 15.51 -10.13
CA HIS A 222 7.12 14.96 -10.51
C HIS A 222 6.92 13.77 -11.47
N PRO A 223 7.79 13.51 -12.48
CA PRO A 223 7.59 12.45 -13.48
C PRO A 223 7.44 11.02 -12.95
N LYS A 224 7.85 10.79 -11.69
CA LYS A 224 7.74 9.49 -11.00
C LYS A 224 6.58 9.40 -10.01
N ALA A 225 5.86 10.50 -9.81
CA ALA A 225 4.67 10.53 -8.99
C ALA A 225 3.46 10.46 -9.93
N LEU A 226 2.52 9.56 -9.62
CA LEU A 226 1.26 9.48 -10.34
C LEU A 226 0.51 10.80 -10.18
N ASP A 227 0.22 11.45 -11.30
CA ASP A 227 -0.62 12.65 -11.34
C ASP A 227 -2.09 12.21 -11.48
N PRO A 228 -2.98 12.55 -10.52
CA PRO A 228 -4.40 12.19 -10.62
C PRO A 228 -5.17 12.99 -11.68
N GLY A 229 -4.64 14.14 -12.11
CA GLY A 229 -5.32 15.06 -13.02
C GLY A 229 -5.80 14.39 -14.31
N PRO A 230 -4.93 13.64 -15.03
CA PRO A 230 -5.34 12.92 -16.24
C PRO A 230 -6.48 11.93 -16.00
N PHE A 231 -6.46 11.20 -14.88
CA PHE A 231 -7.51 10.23 -14.54
C PHE A 231 -8.83 10.92 -14.21
N ALA A 232 -8.80 12.01 -13.43
CA ALA A 232 -9.99 12.78 -13.12
C ALA A 232 -10.63 13.38 -14.39
N ALA A 233 -9.79 13.89 -15.32
CA ALA A 233 -10.25 14.41 -16.61
C ALA A 233 -10.86 13.31 -17.48
N ALA A 234 -10.21 12.14 -17.56
CA ALA A 234 -10.72 10.97 -18.29
C ALA A 234 -12.06 10.49 -17.71
N ALA A 235 -12.13 10.29 -16.40
CA ALA A 235 -13.34 9.86 -15.71
C ALA A 235 -14.52 10.82 -15.92
N ARG A 236 -14.27 12.14 -15.90
CA ARG A 236 -15.28 13.15 -16.22
C ARG A 236 -15.75 13.06 -17.67
N ALA A 237 -14.82 12.96 -18.61
CA ALA A 237 -15.13 12.88 -20.04
C ALA A 237 -15.90 11.60 -20.41
N LEU A 238 -15.58 10.48 -19.76
CA LEU A 238 -16.27 9.20 -19.87
C LEU A 238 -17.70 9.28 -19.30
N ARG A 239 -17.86 9.82 -18.09
CA ARG A 239 -19.18 10.03 -17.47
C ARG A 239 -20.08 10.90 -18.34
N ASP A 240 -19.56 12.00 -18.88
CA ASP A 240 -20.33 12.92 -19.73
C ASP A 240 -20.78 12.26 -21.05
N ARG A 241 -20.17 11.13 -21.43
CA ARG A 241 -20.54 10.28 -22.58
C ARG A 241 -21.39 9.06 -22.22
N GLY A 242 -21.75 8.90 -20.95
CA GLY A 242 -22.60 7.81 -20.48
C GLY A 242 -21.85 6.52 -20.11
N ALA A 243 -20.52 6.54 -20.04
CA ALA A 243 -19.74 5.41 -19.54
C ALA A 243 -20.01 5.17 -18.04
N PRO A 244 -19.73 3.97 -17.52
CA PRO A 244 -19.74 3.70 -16.09
C PRO A 244 -18.86 4.69 -15.32
N ARG A 245 -19.35 5.16 -14.18
CA ARG A 245 -18.64 6.15 -13.39
C ARG A 245 -17.48 5.50 -12.65
N ILE A 246 -16.29 6.08 -12.78
CA ILE A 246 -15.06 5.55 -12.18
C ILE A 246 -14.91 6.10 -10.75
N ALA A 247 -14.74 5.19 -9.80
CA ALA A 247 -14.30 5.48 -8.45
C ALA A 247 -12.85 5.06 -8.26
N TRP A 248 -12.16 5.71 -7.33
CA TRP A 248 -10.80 5.37 -6.97
C TRP A 248 -10.63 5.14 -5.47
N LEU A 249 -9.59 4.42 -5.09
CA LEU A 249 -9.11 4.29 -3.71
C LEU A 249 -7.60 4.48 -3.70
N TRP A 250 -7.13 5.40 -2.86
CA TRP A 250 -5.71 5.63 -2.64
C TRP A 250 -5.22 4.80 -1.45
N THR A 251 -4.15 4.04 -1.66
CA THR A 251 -3.35 3.46 -0.59
C THR A 251 -1.92 4.03 -0.66
N ASP A 252 -1.04 3.62 0.26
CA ASP A 252 0.31 4.21 0.41
C ASP A 252 1.12 4.21 -0.90
N GLN A 253 1.01 3.14 -1.71
CA GLN A 253 1.81 2.97 -2.93
C GLN A 253 1.00 2.73 -4.20
N VAL A 254 -0.34 2.70 -4.10
CA VAL A 254 -1.21 2.27 -5.20
C VAL A 254 -2.45 3.14 -5.30
N LEU A 255 -2.82 3.47 -6.53
CA LEU A 255 -4.15 3.93 -6.92
C LEU A 255 -4.94 2.76 -7.48
N TRP A 256 -6.07 2.46 -6.84
CA TRP A 256 -7.04 1.49 -7.32
C TRP A 256 -8.16 2.19 -8.07
N LEU A 257 -8.56 1.67 -9.23
CA LEU A 257 -9.65 2.22 -10.05
C LEU A 257 -10.70 1.13 -10.31
N ALA A 258 -11.98 1.45 -10.13
CA ALA A 258 -13.10 0.54 -10.38
C ALA A 258 -14.34 1.31 -10.84
N THR A 259 -15.36 0.59 -11.30
CA THR A 259 -16.67 1.15 -11.69
C THR A 259 -17.78 0.55 -10.82
N PRO A 260 -17.82 0.92 -9.52
CA PRO A 260 -18.75 0.29 -8.59
C PRO A 260 -20.21 0.53 -8.98
N SER A 261 -21.05 -0.48 -8.72
CA SER A 261 -22.50 -0.45 -8.96
C SER A 261 -23.26 0.44 -7.97
N VAL A 262 -22.61 0.80 -6.86
CA VAL A 262 -23.12 1.68 -5.79
C VAL A 262 -22.25 2.93 -5.66
N SER A 263 -22.75 3.94 -4.94
CA SER A 263 -21.96 5.16 -4.69
C SER A 263 -20.77 4.89 -3.74
N PRO A 264 -19.65 5.62 -3.85
CA PRO A 264 -18.54 5.53 -2.92
C PRO A 264 -18.94 5.76 -1.46
N ALA A 265 -19.90 6.65 -1.19
CA ALA A 265 -20.43 6.84 0.17
C ALA A 265 -21.07 5.55 0.71
N GLU A 266 -21.96 4.94 -0.07
CA GLU A 266 -22.58 3.66 0.28
C GLU A 266 -21.56 2.53 0.37
N LEU A 267 -20.59 2.48 -0.56
CA LEU A 267 -19.52 1.49 -0.55
C LEU A 267 -18.66 1.60 0.71
N ASN A 268 -18.26 2.81 1.08
CA ASN A 268 -17.47 3.07 2.28
C ASN A 268 -18.24 2.73 3.56
N ASP A 269 -19.54 3.01 3.61
CA ASP A 269 -20.42 2.64 4.73
C ASP A 269 -20.53 1.10 4.86
N LEU A 270 -20.72 0.39 3.74
CA LEU A 270 -20.82 -1.08 3.72
C LEU A 270 -19.49 -1.75 4.12
N LEU A 271 -18.37 -1.16 3.71
CA LEU A 271 -17.03 -1.63 4.04
C LEU A 271 -16.58 -1.18 5.45
N ASP A 272 -17.32 -0.27 6.10
CA ASP A 272 -16.98 0.33 7.39
C ASP A 272 -15.50 0.78 7.43
N GLN A 273 -15.12 1.53 6.37
CA GLN A 273 -13.75 1.91 6.08
C GLN A 273 -13.18 2.94 7.06
N PRO A 274 -11.88 2.88 7.36
CA PRO A 274 -11.24 3.99 8.06
C PRO A 274 -11.21 5.24 7.16
N VAL A 275 -11.26 6.42 7.78
CA VAL A 275 -11.34 7.72 7.08
C VAL A 275 -10.19 8.04 6.13
N TYR A 276 -9.09 7.28 6.19
CA TYR A 276 -7.91 7.44 5.34
C TYR A 276 -7.85 6.46 4.17
N GLU A 277 -8.80 5.52 4.05
CA GLU A 277 -8.95 4.58 2.93
C GLU A 277 -10.38 4.65 2.39
N LEU A 278 -10.77 5.81 1.86
CA LEU A 278 -12.10 6.01 1.31
C LEU A 278 -12.09 5.91 -0.21
N TRP A 279 -13.08 5.21 -0.73
CA TRP A 279 -13.44 5.31 -2.13
C TRP A 279 -14.00 6.70 -2.41
N GLU A 280 -13.62 7.27 -3.55
CA GLU A 280 -14.11 8.57 -4.00
C GLU A 280 -14.40 8.52 -5.49
N TRP A 281 -15.31 9.38 -5.95
CA TRP A 281 -15.51 9.55 -7.39
C TRP A 281 -14.30 10.26 -8.00
N ALA A 282 -13.66 9.62 -8.98
CA ALA A 282 -12.44 10.15 -9.59
C ALA A 282 -12.68 11.50 -10.29
N ASP A 283 -13.89 11.73 -10.80
CA ASP A 283 -14.27 12.95 -11.51
C ASP A 283 -14.66 14.13 -10.57
N GLU A 284 -14.79 13.88 -9.27
CA GLU A 284 -15.09 14.90 -8.24
C GLU A 284 -13.84 15.35 -7.48
N ALA A 285 -12.74 14.62 -7.61
CA ALA A 285 -11.48 14.97 -7.00
C ALA A 285 -10.99 16.34 -7.51
N ARG A 286 -10.62 17.20 -6.56
CA ARG A 286 -10.10 18.53 -6.87
C ARG A 286 -8.69 18.37 -7.44
N GLY A 287 -8.56 18.58 -8.75
CA GLY A 287 -7.27 18.83 -9.40
C GLY A 287 -6.65 20.15 -8.95
#